data_AF-A0A9E3C5U7-F1
#
_entry.id   AF-A0A9E3C5U7-F1
#
_cell.length_a   1.000
_cell.length_b   1.000
_cell.length_c   1.000
_cell.angle_alpha   90.00
_cell.angle_beta   90.00
_cell.angle_gamma   90.00
#
_symmetry.space_group_name_H-M   'P 1'
#
loop_
_entity.id
_entity.type
_entity.pdbx_description
1 polymer ?
#
loop_
_entity_poly.entity_id
_entity_poly.type
_entity_poly.pdbx_seq_one_letter_code
_entity_poly.pdbx_strand_id
1 'polypeptide(L)'
;MTELYTIGYEGSSQAALFQTLLFHDIQALLDVRELPQSRKPGLSKTALNLAAAGCGIRYAHIRALGTPREIRYRRKVDHDAEAFREGFLAHLASQDEAMNTLVTRAQGERCCLLCYEADACECHRWFVAERAREMSGGALTVVHLAVTEGKDIRFRHGPLL
;
A
#
# COMPACT_ATOMS: atom_id res chain seq x y z
N MET A 1 18.97 6.94 1.84
CA MET A 1 18.03 6.17 1.01
C MET A 1 16.70 6.22 1.71
N THR A 2 15.64 6.67 1.04
CA THR A 2 14.30 6.76 1.63
C THR A 2 13.55 5.45 1.39
N GLU A 3 12.61 5.11 2.26
CA GLU A 3 11.89 3.83 2.21
C GLU A 3 10.46 4.05 1.74
N LEU A 4 10.03 3.24 0.76
CA LEU A 4 8.63 3.11 0.37
C LEU A 4 8.10 1.78 0.91
N TYR A 5 7.18 1.85 1.85
CA TYR A 5 6.56 0.68 2.44
C TYR A 5 5.36 0.22 1.62
N THR A 6 5.00 -1.04 1.77
CA THR A 6 3.74 -1.58 1.24
C THR A 6 3.12 -2.52 2.26
N ILE A 7 1.79 -2.64 2.26
CA ILE A 7 1.05 -3.50 3.18
C ILE A 7 -0.27 -3.97 2.55
N GLY A 8 -0.67 -5.19 2.89
CA GLY A 8 -1.96 -5.77 2.55
C GLY A 8 -2.73 -6.16 3.80
N TYR A 9 -4.04 -5.95 3.81
CA TYR A 9 -4.86 -6.20 5.00
C TYR A 9 -5.66 -7.52 4.95
N GLU A 10 -5.51 -8.35 3.92
CA GLU A 10 -6.08 -9.70 3.89
C GLU A 10 -5.66 -10.51 5.14
N GLY A 11 -6.56 -11.36 5.63
CA GLY A 11 -6.40 -12.03 6.94
C GLY A 11 -6.40 -11.12 8.19
N SER A 12 -6.24 -9.80 8.07
CA SER A 12 -5.98 -8.91 9.21
C SER A 12 -7.16 -8.06 9.67
N SER A 13 -7.13 -7.64 10.93
CA SER A 13 -7.98 -6.60 11.53
C SER A 13 -7.45 -5.17 11.29
N GLN A 14 -8.34 -4.17 11.43
CA GLN A 14 -7.93 -2.75 11.37
C GLN A 14 -6.92 -2.41 12.47
N ALA A 15 -7.10 -2.95 13.68
CA ALA A 15 -6.20 -2.72 14.80
C ALA A 15 -4.77 -3.21 14.50
N ALA A 16 -4.63 -4.45 14.02
CA ALA A 16 -3.32 -5.02 13.67
C ALA A 16 -2.64 -4.25 12.52
N LEU A 17 -3.43 -3.80 11.54
CA LEU A 17 -2.94 -2.94 10.46
C LEU A 17 -2.31 -1.65 11.04
N PHE A 18 -3.04 -0.89 11.86
CA PHE A 18 -2.51 0.37 12.40
C PHE A 18 -1.37 0.17 13.42
N GLN A 19 -1.38 -0.91 14.20
CA GLN A 19 -0.24 -1.28 15.05
C GLN A 19 1.03 -1.48 14.21
N THR A 20 0.93 -2.18 13.09
CA THR A 20 2.05 -2.39 12.17
C THR A 20 2.52 -1.07 11.57
N LEU A 21 1.60 -0.20 11.12
CA LEU A 21 1.94 1.12 10.57
C LEU A 21 2.67 2.00 11.59
N LEU A 22 2.20 2.02 12.84
CA LEU A 22 2.82 2.79 13.92
C LEU A 22 4.20 2.24 14.27
N PHE A 23 4.37 0.92 14.31
CA PHE A 23 5.65 0.29 14.61
C PHE A 23 6.75 0.65 13.58
N HIS A 24 6.37 0.90 12.33
CA HIS A 24 7.27 1.30 11.25
C HIS A 24 7.33 2.82 11.03
N ASP A 25 6.80 3.62 11.96
CA ASP A 25 6.75 5.08 11.89
C ASP A 25 6.16 5.61 10.57
N ILE A 26 5.13 4.93 10.05
CA ILE A 26 4.47 5.32 8.81
C ILE A 26 3.75 6.65 9.02
N GLN A 27 4.09 7.64 8.19
CA GLN A 27 3.52 8.98 8.23
C GLN A 27 2.34 9.14 7.27
N ALA A 28 2.28 8.31 6.23
CA ALA A 28 1.19 8.33 5.26
C ALA A 28 0.79 6.95 4.75
N LEU A 29 -0.51 6.66 4.79
CA LEU A 29 -1.14 5.49 4.21
C LEU A 29 -1.76 5.86 2.86
N LEU A 30 -1.18 5.33 1.79
CA LEU A 30 -1.58 5.58 0.42
C LEU A 30 -2.42 4.41 -0.10
N ASP A 31 -3.74 4.55 -0.07
CA ASP A 31 -4.65 3.55 -0.60
C ASP A 31 -4.60 3.55 -2.13
N VAL A 32 -4.08 2.46 -2.69
CA VAL A 32 -3.97 2.25 -4.14
C VAL A 32 -5.04 1.27 -4.64
N ARG A 33 -6.15 1.08 -3.93
CA ARG A 33 -7.31 0.34 -4.46
C ARG A 33 -8.04 1.19 -5.49
N GLU A 34 -8.47 0.61 -6.61
CA GLU A 34 -9.35 1.30 -7.55
C GLU A 34 -10.66 1.71 -6.84
N LEU A 35 -11.26 0.74 -6.14
CA LEU A 35 -12.44 0.92 -5.31
C LEU A 35 -12.09 0.61 -3.85
N PRO A 36 -11.97 1.63 -2.97
CA PRO A 36 -11.53 1.46 -1.59
C PRO A 36 -12.70 1.02 -0.68
N GLN A 37 -13.41 -0.01 -1.13
CA GLN A 37 -14.50 -0.67 -0.40
C GLN A 37 -13.94 -1.95 0.23
N SER A 38 -14.46 -2.33 1.40
CA SER A 38 -14.08 -3.58 2.06
C SER A 38 -15.29 -4.12 2.82
N ARG A 39 -15.43 -5.45 2.80
CA ARG A 39 -16.39 -6.17 3.65
C ARG A 39 -15.84 -6.40 5.06
N LYS A 40 -14.54 -6.20 5.26
CA LYS A 40 -13.93 -6.30 6.59
C LYS A 40 -14.23 -5.04 7.41
N PRO A 41 -14.69 -5.18 8.67
CA PRO A 41 -14.95 -4.04 9.55
C PRO A 41 -13.72 -3.11 9.64
N GLY A 42 -13.96 -1.80 9.55
CA GLY A 42 -12.91 -0.79 9.69
C GLY A 42 -12.01 -0.56 8.46
N LEU A 43 -12.10 -1.39 7.41
CA LEU A 43 -11.13 -1.36 6.29
C LEU A 43 -11.70 -0.72 5.00
N SER A 44 -12.83 -0.01 5.09
CA SER A 44 -13.35 0.86 4.03
C SER A 44 -12.66 2.23 4.05
N LYS A 45 -12.72 2.98 2.95
CA LYS A 45 -12.11 4.33 2.83
C LYS A 45 -12.40 5.23 4.04
N THR A 46 -13.67 5.40 4.40
CA THR A 46 -14.07 6.30 5.47
C THR A 46 -13.50 5.86 6.82
N ALA A 47 -13.59 4.57 7.13
CA ALA A 47 -13.09 4.04 8.39
C ALA A 47 -11.56 4.07 8.49
N LEU A 48 -10.85 3.78 7.39
CA LEU A 48 -9.39 3.92 7.31
C LEU A 48 -8.96 5.37 7.49
N ASN A 49 -9.63 6.31 6.82
CA ASN A 49 -9.32 7.73 6.94
C ASN A 49 -9.48 8.23 8.38
N LEU A 50 -10.57 7.83 9.05
CA LEU A 50 -10.83 8.18 10.45
C LEU A 50 -9.78 7.58 11.40
N ALA A 51 -9.46 6.29 11.24
CA ALA A 51 -8.47 5.63 12.08
C ALA A 51 -7.05 6.18 11.85
N ALA A 52 -6.70 6.46 10.59
CA ALA A 52 -5.42 7.08 10.25
C ALA A 52 -5.28 8.46 10.90
N ALA A 53 -6.32 9.31 10.80
CA ALA A 53 -6.35 10.59 11.50
C ALA A 53 -6.19 10.44 13.02
N GLY A 54 -6.87 9.47 13.63
CA GLY A 54 -6.74 9.17 15.06
C GLY A 54 -5.34 8.70 15.49
N CYS A 55 -4.57 8.13 14.58
CA CYS A 55 -3.18 7.70 14.79
C CYS A 55 -2.13 8.73 14.32
N GLY A 56 -2.55 9.92 13.85
CA GLY A 56 -1.63 10.91 13.29
C GLY A 56 -1.03 10.55 11.92
N ILE A 57 -1.64 9.59 11.21
CA ILE A 57 -1.22 9.13 9.88
C ILE A 57 -2.07 9.83 8.82
N ARG A 58 -1.42 10.41 7.79
CA ARG A 58 -2.14 10.95 6.64
C ARG A 58 -2.71 9.82 5.79
N TYR A 59 -4.00 9.85 5.51
CA TYR A 59 -4.61 8.95 4.53
C TYR A 59 -4.79 9.66 3.19
N ALA A 60 -4.42 9.00 2.09
CA ALA A 60 -4.74 9.48 0.75
C ALA A 60 -5.13 8.31 -0.15
N HIS A 61 -6.11 8.52 -1.03
CA HIS A 61 -6.56 7.53 -1.99
C HIS A 61 -6.06 7.92 -3.38
N ILE A 62 -5.24 7.07 -3.99
CA ILE A 62 -4.67 7.29 -5.32
C ILE A 62 -5.30 6.28 -6.29
N ARG A 63 -6.54 6.59 -6.70
CA ARG A 63 -7.36 5.70 -7.55
C ARG A 63 -6.66 5.27 -8.84
N ALA A 64 -5.90 6.18 -9.45
CA ALA A 64 -5.14 5.96 -10.68
C ALA A 64 -4.18 4.78 -10.59
N LEU A 65 -3.62 4.51 -9.40
CA LEU A 65 -2.66 3.42 -9.16
C LEU A 65 -3.33 2.10 -8.76
N GLY A 66 -4.66 2.04 -8.78
CA GLY A 66 -5.40 0.81 -8.54
C GLY A 66 -5.65 0.01 -9.80
N THR A 67 -5.93 -1.28 -9.63
CA THR A 67 -6.23 -2.19 -10.74
C THR A 67 -7.64 -1.94 -11.30
N PRO A 68 -7.78 -1.55 -12.56
CA PRO A 68 -9.08 -1.49 -13.24
C PRO A 68 -9.84 -2.82 -13.17
N ARG A 69 -11.17 -2.76 -13.24
CA ARG A 69 -12.03 -3.94 -13.07
C ARG A 69 -11.69 -5.06 -14.04
N GLU A 70 -11.53 -4.76 -15.31
CA GLU A 70 -11.26 -5.72 -16.38
C GLU A 70 -9.91 -6.43 -16.19
N ILE A 71 -8.88 -5.70 -15.77
CA ILE A 71 -7.56 -6.27 -15.46
C ILE A 71 -7.64 -7.13 -14.20
N ARG A 72 -8.34 -6.66 -13.16
CA ARG A 72 -8.53 -7.40 -11.90
C ARG A 72 -9.22 -8.75 -12.12
N TYR A 73 -10.15 -8.83 -13.08
CA TYR A 73 -10.85 -10.07 -13.40
C TYR A 73 -9.93 -11.13 -14.00
N ARG A 74 -8.89 -10.74 -14.77
CA ARG A 74 -7.89 -11.68 -15.32
C ARG A 74 -7.24 -12.53 -14.24
N ARG A 75 -6.85 -11.93 -13.11
CA ARG A 75 -6.29 -12.66 -11.97
C ARG A 75 -7.33 -13.43 -11.16
N LYS A 76 -8.46 -12.77 -10.82
CA LYS A 76 -9.42 -13.30 -9.83
C LYS A 76 -10.41 -14.31 -10.38
N VAL A 77 -10.72 -14.24 -11.67
CA VAL A 77 -11.73 -15.09 -12.33
C VAL A 77 -11.07 -16.02 -13.32
N ASP A 78 -10.21 -15.47 -14.20
CA ASP A 78 -9.60 -16.25 -15.27
C ASP A 78 -8.35 -17.01 -14.79
N HIS A 79 -7.87 -16.72 -13.56
CA HIS A 79 -6.61 -17.23 -12.99
C HIS A 79 -5.38 -16.99 -13.89
N ASP A 80 -5.44 -15.96 -14.72
CA ASP A 80 -4.40 -15.59 -15.67
C ASP A 80 -3.49 -14.51 -15.06
N ALA A 81 -2.41 -14.96 -14.43
CA ALA A 81 -1.43 -14.08 -13.81
C ALA A 81 -0.65 -13.24 -14.83
N GLU A 82 -0.46 -13.76 -16.05
CA GLU A 82 0.33 -13.10 -17.08
C GLU A 82 -0.48 -11.99 -17.75
N ALA A 83 -1.73 -12.26 -18.14
CA ALA A 83 -2.63 -11.22 -18.66
C ALA A 83 -2.91 -10.13 -17.62
N PHE A 84 -2.97 -10.48 -16.32
CA PHE A 84 -3.04 -9.49 -15.25
C PHE A 84 -1.78 -8.61 -15.21
N ARG A 85 -0.59 -9.22 -15.27
CA ARG A 85 0.70 -8.50 -15.25
C ARG A 85 0.80 -7.54 -16.42
N GLU A 86 0.58 -8.02 -17.64
CA GLU A 86 0.66 -7.23 -18.86
C GLU A 86 -0.35 -6.08 -18.86
N GLY A 87 -1.62 -6.39 -18.54
CA GLY A 87 -2.67 -5.38 -18.47
C GLY A 87 -2.39 -4.31 -17.42
N PHE A 88 -1.91 -4.71 -16.24
CA PHE A 88 -1.61 -3.75 -15.18
C PHE A 88 -0.39 -2.89 -15.49
N LEU A 89 0.67 -3.44 -16.10
CA LEU A 89 1.83 -2.65 -16.54
C LEU A 89 1.46 -1.65 -17.62
N ALA A 90 0.62 -2.05 -18.59
CA ALA A 90 0.10 -1.14 -19.62
C ALA A 90 -0.76 -0.02 -19.01
N HIS A 91 -1.63 -0.36 -18.04
CA HIS A 91 -2.40 0.63 -17.29
C HIS A 91 -1.46 1.60 -16.56
N LEU A 92 -0.50 1.10 -15.78
CA LEU A 92 0.43 1.90 -14.98
C LEU A 92 1.29 2.84 -15.83
N ALA A 93 1.68 2.43 -17.03
CA ALA A 93 2.43 3.24 -17.99
C ALA A 93 1.67 4.50 -18.45
N SER A 94 0.35 4.56 -18.25
CA SER A 94 -0.48 5.74 -18.55
C SER A 94 -0.73 6.65 -17.33
N GLN A 95 -0.13 6.36 -16.17
CA GLN A 95 -0.42 7.03 -14.89
C GLN A 95 0.75 7.90 -14.39
N ASP A 96 1.48 8.56 -15.30
CA ASP A 96 2.69 9.32 -14.97
C ASP A 96 2.49 10.38 -13.87
N GLU A 97 1.39 11.13 -13.91
CA GLU A 97 1.09 12.15 -12.90
C GLU A 97 0.95 11.54 -11.49
N ALA A 98 0.21 10.43 -11.39
CA ALA A 98 0.00 9.74 -10.12
C ALA A 98 1.30 9.09 -9.61
N MET A 99 2.12 8.54 -10.51
CA MET A 99 3.42 7.97 -10.17
C MET A 99 4.42 9.04 -9.71
N ASN A 100 4.49 10.19 -10.39
CA ASN A 100 5.34 11.31 -9.98
C ASN A 100 4.93 11.82 -8.60
N THR A 101 3.62 11.97 -8.37
CA THR A 101 3.08 12.35 -7.05
C THR A 101 3.49 11.36 -5.96
N LEU A 102 3.41 10.05 -6.24
CA LEU A 102 3.85 9.01 -5.31
C LEU A 102 5.36 9.14 -5.01
N VAL A 103 6.21 9.25 -6.04
CA VAL A 103 7.67 9.32 -5.87
C VAL A 103 8.06 10.56 -5.07
N THR A 104 7.56 11.75 -5.43
CA THR A 104 7.83 12.98 -4.69
C THR A 104 7.43 12.86 -3.22
N ARG A 105 6.27 12.25 -2.95
CA ARG A 105 5.79 12.06 -1.58
C ARG A 105 6.65 11.06 -0.81
N ALA A 106 6.99 9.91 -1.41
CA ALA A 106 7.82 8.88 -0.79
C ALA A 106 9.27 9.34 -0.52
N GLN A 107 9.74 10.37 -1.23
CA GLN A 107 11.02 11.02 -0.94
C GLN A 107 10.95 12.02 0.22
N GLY A 108 9.76 12.57 0.52
CA GLY A 108 9.55 13.54 1.60
C GLY A 108 9.06 12.95 2.93
N GLU A 109 8.40 11.79 2.92
CA GLU A 109 7.82 11.16 4.11
C GLU A 109 7.73 9.63 3.99
N ARG A 110 7.70 8.94 5.14
CA ARG A 110 7.50 7.48 5.22
C ARG A 110 6.10 7.09 4.76
N CYS A 111 5.99 6.74 3.48
CA CYS A 111 4.75 6.32 2.85
C CYS A 111 4.58 4.80 2.90
N CYS A 112 3.34 4.33 3.06
CA CYS A 112 2.97 2.93 2.93
C CYS A 112 1.84 2.77 1.92
N LEU A 113 2.08 2.01 0.85
CA LEU A 113 1.04 1.62 -0.12
C LEU A 113 0.12 0.56 0.48
N LEU A 114 -1.18 0.78 0.42
CA LEU A 114 -2.21 -0.14 0.92
C LEU A 114 -3.00 -0.77 -0.23
N CYS A 115 -3.15 -2.09 -0.19
CA CYS A 115 -4.13 -2.83 -1.00
C CYS A 115 -4.82 -3.93 -0.16
N TYR A 116 -5.56 -4.83 -0.83
CA TYR A 116 -6.24 -5.94 -0.18
C TYR A 116 -5.31 -7.13 0.13
N GLU A 117 -4.74 -7.76 -0.91
CA GLU A 117 -4.04 -9.06 -0.87
C GLU A 117 -2.89 -9.07 0.14
N ALA A 118 -2.68 -10.13 0.92
CA ALA A 118 -1.63 -10.15 1.95
C ALA A 118 -0.23 -10.12 1.32
N ASP A 119 0.00 -10.94 0.30
CA ASP A 119 1.28 -11.02 -0.42
C ASP A 119 1.37 -9.94 -1.50
N ALA A 120 2.50 -9.23 -1.54
CA ALA A 120 2.77 -8.22 -2.56
C ALA A 120 3.01 -8.87 -3.94
N CYS A 121 3.64 -10.04 -3.99
CA CYS A 121 3.95 -10.78 -5.22
C CYS A 121 2.69 -11.22 -5.97
N GLU A 122 1.55 -11.30 -5.27
CA GLU A 122 0.26 -11.67 -5.85
C GLU A 122 -0.63 -10.48 -6.18
N CYS A 123 -0.10 -9.26 -6.07
CA CYS A 123 -0.88 -8.03 -6.09
C CYS A 123 -0.31 -6.97 -7.03
N HIS A 124 -1.15 -6.01 -7.40
CA HIS A 124 -0.76 -4.85 -8.20
C HIS A 124 0.20 -3.91 -7.47
N ARG A 125 0.16 -3.88 -6.12
CA ARG A 125 1.01 -2.97 -5.32
C ARG A 125 2.50 -3.19 -5.53
N TRP A 126 2.92 -4.41 -5.90
CA TRP A 126 4.31 -4.70 -6.26
C TRP A 126 4.75 -3.87 -7.46
N PHE A 127 4.00 -3.90 -8.56
CA PHE A 127 4.35 -3.15 -9.77
C PHE A 127 4.36 -1.64 -9.52
N VAL A 128 3.45 -1.13 -8.69
CA VAL A 128 3.46 0.30 -8.28
C VAL A 128 4.74 0.65 -7.52
N ALA A 129 5.14 -0.18 -6.55
CA ALA A 129 6.33 0.05 -5.75
C ALA A 129 7.62 -0.06 -6.57
N GLU A 130 7.72 -1.07 -7.43
CA GLU A 130 8.87 -1.26 -8.32
C GLU A 130 9.01 -0.11 -9.32
N ARG A 131 7.89 0.32 -9.93
CA ARG A 131 7.91 1.48 -10.83
C ARG A 131 8.34 2.76 -10.11
N ALA A 132 7.91 2.97 -8.87
CA ALA A 132 8.35 4.10 -8.07
C ALA A 132 9.86 4.05 -7.75
N ARG A 133 10.37 2.85 -7.43
CA ARG A 133 11.81 2.60 -7.23
C ARG A 133 12.62 2.96 -8.47
N GLU A 134 12.19 2.47 -9.63
CA GLU A 134 12.82 2.78 -10.92
C GLU A 134 12.81 4.29 -11.23
N MET A 135 11.65 4.94 -11.10
CA MET A 135 11.49 6.37 -11.37
C MET A 135 12.31 7.24 -10.42
N SER A 136 12.58 6.77 -9.21
CA SER A 136 13.44 7.46 -8.24
C SER A 136 14.94 7.34 -8.54
N GLY A 137 15.34 6.66 -9.61
CA GLY A 137 16.75 6.37 -9.90
C GLY A 137 17.41 5.49 -8.83
N GLY A 138 16.62 4.66 -8.15
CA GLY A 138 17.07 3.84 -7.02
C GLY A 138 17.19 4.60 -5.69
N ALA A 139 16.71 5.84 -5.56
CA ALA A 139 16.72 6.56 -4.28
C ALA A 139 15.77 5.95 -3.23
N LEU A 140 14.70 5.27 -3.69
CA LEU A 140 13.76 4.54 -2.86
C LEU A 140 14.16 3.07 -2.69
N THR A 141 14.12 2.58 -1.46
CA THR A 141 14.12 1.15 -1.13
C THR A 141 12.69 0.70 -0.85
N VAL A 142 12.24 -0.37 -1.49
CA VAL A 142 10.90 -0.94 -1.26
C VAL A 142 10.94 -1.93 -0.11
N VAL A 143 10.00 -1.79 0.83
CA VAL A 143 9.85 -2.69 1.99
C VAL A 143 8.43 -3.23 2.04
N HIS A 144 8.26 -4.54 1.89
CA HIS A 144 6.95 -5.21 1.98
C HIS A 144 6.68 -5.64 3.42
N LEU A 145 5.68 -5.03 4.05
CA LEU A 145 5.25 -5.36 5.40
C LEU A 145 4.24 -6.49 5.38
N ALA A 146 4.34 -7.37 6.38
CA ALA A 146 3.28 -8.28 6.76
C ALA A 146 2.58 -7.75 8.02
N VAL A 147 1.25 -7.77 8.03
CA VAL A 147 0.50 -7.44 9.26
C VAL A 147 0.68 -8.59 10.25
N THR A 148 1.10 -8.27 11.47
CA THR A 148 1.21 -9.25 12.55
C THR A 148 0.07 -9.06 13.55
N GLU A 149 -0.69 -10.13 13.81
CA GLU A 149 -1.69 -10.09 14.88
C GLU A 149 -1.07 -10.54 16.21
N GLY A 150 -0.88 -9.59 17.13
CA GLY A 150 -0.89 -9.83 18.56
C GLY A 150 0.21 -10.67 19.22
N LYS A 151 1.36 -11.00 18.60
CA LYS A 151 2.40 -11.79 19.32
C LYS A 151 3.87 -11.38 19.24
N ASP A 152 4.33 -10.51 18.32
CA ASP A 152 5.77 -10.24 18.20
C ASP A 152 6.16 -8.78 17.93
N ILE A 153 5.36 -7.82 18.40
CA ILE A 153 5.75 -6.40 18.34
C ILE A 153 6.61 -6.08 19.56
N ARG A 154 7.92 -6.32 19.47
CA ARG A 154 8.88 -5.76 20.44
C ARG A 154 8.89 -4.24 20.27
N PHE A 155 8.02 -3.54 20.99
CA PHE A 155 8.05 -2.08 21.04
C PHE A 155 9.48 -1.61 21.37
N ARG A 156 10.15 -0.98 20.41
CA ARG A 156 11.33 -0.16 20.73
C ARG A 156 10.83 1.10 21.42
N HIS A 157 10.50 0.99 22.70
CA HIS A 157 10.50 2.15 23.58
C HIS A 157 11.96 2.57 23.72
N GLY A 158 12.43 3.44 22.83
CA GLY A 158 13.51 4.35 23.18
C GLY A 158 12.98 5.28 24.27
N PRO A 159 13.76 5.58 25.32
CA PRO A 159 13.28 6.43 26.39
C PRO A 159 12.95 7.81 25.81
N LEU A 160 11.71 8.26 26.03
CA LEU A 160 11.43 9.68 26.18
C LEU A 160 12.08 10.08 27.51
N LEU A 161 13.34 10.51 27.45
CA LEU A 161 14.07 11.43 28.34
C LEU A 161 15.55 11.43 27.94
#